data_AF-A0A6C0PB34-F1
#
_entry.id   AF-A0A6C0PB34-F1
#
_cell.length_a   1.000
_cell.length_b   1.000
_cell.length_c   1.000
_cell.angle_alpha   90.00
_cell.angle_beta   90.00
_cell.angle_gamma   90.00
#
_symmetry.space_group_name_H-M   'P 1'
#
loop_
_entity.id
_entity.type
_entity.pdbx_description
1 polymer ?
#
loop_
_entity_poly.entity_id
_entity_poly.type
_entity_poly.pdbx_seq_one_letter_code
_entity_poly.pdbx_strand_id
1 'polypeptide(L)'
;MSDIDHEYTDNLVCPFCGHEDTESQETSPGDEDLGLIECSNCEKCYYGTRNIRVSYSTEKATYDTCKGCGAEDVPVENLHSSIGKYEGLCLTCGPKEKHRLEVEYIKKFTAETGQEALDDVCSKTD
;
A
#
# COMPACT_ATOMS: atom_id res chain seq x y z
N MET A 1 31.69 2.57 28.59
CA MET A 1 30.90 2.10 27.44
C MET A 1 31.13 3.12 26.35
N SER A 2 31.78 2.71 25.26
CA SER A 2 32.04 3.60 24.13
C SER A 2 30.82 3.50 23.24
N ASP A 3 29.97 4.52 23.29
CA ASP A 3 28.84 4.64 22.36
C ASP A 3 29.40 4.64 20.94
N ILE A 4 28.93 3.72 20.12
CA ILE A 4 29.30 3.66 18.71
C ILE A 4 28.47 4.77 18.05
N ASP A 5 29.16 5.78 17.53
CA ASP A 5 28.57 6.83 16.71
C ASP A 5 28.07 6.19 15.41
N HIS A 6 26.82 5.72 15.41
CA HIS A 6 26.17 5.25 14.20
C HIS A 6 25.44 6.43 13.55
N GLU A 7 25.85 6.79 12.35
CA GLU A 7 25.06 7.66 11.49
C GLU A 7 23.76 6.92 11.15
N TYR A 8 22.61 7.59 11.25
CA TYR A 8 21.34 7.02 10.84
C TYR A 8 21.41 6.67 9.34
N THR A 9 21.16 5.41 9.02
CA THR A 9 21.08 4.89 7.66
C THR A 9 19.63 4.70 7.25
N ASP A 10 19.35 4.69 5.94
CA ASP A 10 17.98 4.51 5.41
C ASP A 10 17.39 3.12 5.73
N ASN A 11 18.27 2.13 5.94
CA ASN A 11 17.96 0.75 6.31
C ASN A 11 18.71 0.32 7.57
N LEU A 12 18.23 -0.70 8.27
CA LEU A 12 18.96 -1.29 9.40
C LEU A 12 20.25 -1.98 8.91
N VAL A 13 21.39 -1.57 9.46
CA VAL A 13 22.70 -2.19 9.18
C VAL A 13 23.17 -2.94 10.41
N CYS A 14 23.41 -4.25 10.27
CA CYS A 14 23.90 -5.08 11.35
C CYS A 14 25.31 -4.62 11.78
N PRO A 15 25.51 -4.20 13.04
CA PRO A 15 26.81 -3.72 13.51
C PRO A 15 27.89 -4.80 13.59
N PHE A 16 27.52 -6.08 13.47
CA PHE A 16 28.45 -7.20 13.60
C PHE A 16 28.98 -7.73 12.27
N CYS A 17 28.17 -7.70 11.20
CA CYS A 17 28.56 -8.26 9.91
C CYS A 17 28.39 -7.29 8.72
N GLY A 18 27.84 -6.09 8.97
CA GLY A 18 27.60 -5.07 7.93
C GLY A 18 26.47 -5.40 6.97
N HIS A 19 25.66 -6.44 7.24
CA HIS A 19 24.49 -6.77 6.43
C HIS A 19 23.42 -5.68 6.57
N GLU A 20 22.93 -5.18 5.45
CA GLU A 20 21.85 -4.20 5.35
C GLU A 20 20.52 -4.91 5.09
N ASP A 21 19.52 -4.65 5.93
CA ASP A 21 18.17 -5.17 5.80
C ASP A 21 17.29 -4.20 5.01
N THR A 22 17.08 -4.50 3.72
CA THR A 22 16.30 -3.66 2.78
C THR A 22 14.81 -3.66 3.06
N GLU A 23 14.31 -4.60 3.87
CA GLU A 23 12.91 -4.72 4.26
C GLU A 23 12.66 -4.15 5.66
N SER A 24 13.67 -3.53 6.28
CA SER A 24 13.58 -2.99 7.65
C SER A 24 12.50 -1.91 7.84
N GLN A 25 12.02 -1.30 6.75
CA GLN A 25 10.91 -0.36 6.76
C GLN A 25 9.54 -1.01 7.07
N GLU A 26 9.39 -2.31 6.83
CA GLU A 26 8.17 -3.09 7.10
C GLU A 26 7.99 -3.41 8.59
N THR A 27 8.93 -2.98 9.45
CA THR A 27 8.78 -3.06 10.90
C THR A 27 7.60 -2.21 11.36
N SER A 28 6.77 -2.74 12.27
CA SER A 28 5.52 -2.15 12.78
C SER A 28 5.49 -0.62 12.77
N PRO A 29 4.50 0.01 12.11
CA PRO A 29 4.39 1.47 12.06
C PRO A 29 4.24 2.06 13.48
N GLY A 30 5.07 3.05 13.82
CA GLY A 30 4.93 3.84 15.06
C GLY A 30 5.96 3.55 16.16
N ASP A 31 6.76 2.49 16.05
CA ASP A 31 7.82 2.22 17.01
C ASP A 31 9.11 2.96 16.61
N GLU A 32 9.58 3.88 17.47
CA GLU A 32 10.90 4.53 17.36
C GLU A 32 11.99 3.68 17.99
N ASP A 33 11.66 2.93 19.04
CA ASP A 33 12.50 1.90 19.63
C ASP A 33 12.07 0.55 19.08
N LEU A 34 12.93 -0.05 18.24
CA LEU A 34 12.65 -1.35 17.64
C LEU A 34 13.03 -2.50 18.59
N GLY A 35 13.62 -2.17 19.75
CA GLY A 35 14.08 -3.15 20.72
C GLY A 35 15.19 -4.04 20.16
N LEU A 36 15.15 -5.31 20.57
CA LEU A 36 16.16 -6.30 20.21
C LEU A 36 15.81 -6.96 18.88
N ILE A 37 16.71 -6.85 17.90
CA ILE A 37 16.58 -7.37 16.54
C ILE A 37 17.64 -8.43 16.31
N GLU A 38 17.29 -9.55 15.68
CA GLU A 38 18.23 -10.59 15.28
C GLU A 38 18.65 -10.39 13.81
N CYS A 39 19.95 -10.39 13.52
CA CYS A 39 20.43 -10.33 12.15
C CYS A 39 20.21 -11.65 11.41
N SER A 40 19.45 -11.63 10.32
CA SER A 40 19.21 -12.80 9.45
C SER A 40 20.47 -13.44 8.85
N ASN A 41 21.57 -12.69 8.73
CA ASN A 41 22.82 -13.15 8.12
C ASN A 41 23.82 -13.75 9.12
N CYS A 42 23.90 -13.20 10.34
CA CYS A 42 24.91 -13.62 11.33
C CYS A 42 24.34 -14.06 12.67
N GLU A 43 23.01 -14.08 12.80
CA GLU A 43 22.24 -14.56 13.97
C GLU A 43 22.58 -13.83 15.28
N LYS A 44 23.29 -12.70 15.20
CA LYS A 44 23.60 -11.85 16.36
C LYS A 44 22.49 -10.84 16.56
N CYS A 45 22.11 -10.64 17.82
CA CYS A 45 21.12 -9.66 18.19
C CYS A 45 21.75 -8.28 18.44
N TYR A 46 21.08 -7.22 18.00
CA TYR A 46 21.46 -5.83 18.22
C TYR A 46 20.22 -4.98 18.55
N TYR A 47 20.43 -3.84 19.20
CA TYR A 47 19.35 -2.88 19.46
C TYR A 47 19.22 -1.92 18.28
N GLY A 48 17.99 -1.69 17.82
CA GLY A 48 17.68 -0.78 16.73
C GLY A 48 16.83 0.40 17.20
N THR A 49 17.13 1.59 16.70
CA THR A 49 16.23 2.74 16.80
C THR A 49 15.91 3.24 15.40
N ARG A 50 14.69 3.72 15.20
CA ARG A 50 14.23 4.27 13.92
C ARG A 50 13.82 5.72 14.11
N ASN A 51 14.37 6.60 13.26
CA ASN A 51 13.89 7.97 13.14
C ASN A 51 13.02 8.09 11.88
N ILE A 52 11.75 8.46 12.03
CA ILE A 52 10.84 8.65 10.89
C ILE A 52 10.70 10.14 10.58
N ARG A 53 11.09 10.54 9.38
CA ARG A 53 10.84 11.89 8.86
C ARG A 53 9.81 11.85 7.75
N VAL A 54 8.64 12.45 8.00
CA VAL A 54 7.57 12.56 7.01
C VAL A 54 7.66 13.91 6.30
N SER A 55 7.62 13.90 4.96
CA SER A 55 7.49 15.09 4.13
C SER A 55 6.24 14.99 3.27
N TYR A 56 5.51 16.10 3.11
CA TYR A 56 4.27 16.15 2.34
C TYR A 56 4.48 16.90 1.03
N SER A 57 3.90 16.39 -0.06
CA SER A 57 3.69 17.12 -1.30
C SER A 57 2.20 17.12 -1.63
N THR A 58 1.73 18.17 -2.31
CA THR A 58 0.34 18.26 -2.77
C THR A 58 0.31 18.65 -4.23
N GLU A 59 -0.68 18.15 -4.95
CA GLU A 59 -0.93 18.48 -6.35
C GLU A 59 -2.40 18.87 -6.55
N LYS A 60 -2.67 19.59 -7.65
CA LYS A 60 -4.05 19.94 -8.00
C LYS A 60 -4.75 18.71 -8.56
N ALA A 61 -5.96 18.44 -8.08
CA ALA A 61 -6.84 17.46 -8.72
C ALA A 61 -7.23 17.94 -10.12
N THR A 62 -7.51 16.98 -11.00
CA THR A 62 -8.04 17.26 -12.34
C THR A 62 -9.55 17.46 -12.26
N TYR A 63 -10.04 18.58 -12.79
CA TYR A 63 -11.47 18.89 -12.89
C TYR A 63 -11.90 18.85 -14.35
N ASP A 64 -12.99 18.15 -14.63
CA ASP A 64 -13.55 18.00 -15.98
C ASP A 64 -15.03 17.59 -15.90
N THR A 65 -15.66 17.39 -17.05
CA THR A 65 -16.98 16.77 -17.15
C THR A 65 -16.90 15.26 -16.96
N CYS A 66 -17.65 14.74 -16.00
CA CYS A 66 -17.71 13.30 -15.73
C CYS A 66 -18.32 12.55 -16.93
N LYS A 67 -17.57 11.60 -17.50
CA LYS A 67 -18.05 10.77 -18.63
C LYS A 67 -19.19 9.81 -18.25
N GLY A 68 -19.41 9.57 -16.96
CA GLY A 68 -20.45 8.66 -16.47
C GLY A 68 -21.81 9.33 -16.21
N CYS A 69 -21.81 10.52 -15.58
CA CYS A 69 -23.05 11.22 -15.21
C CYS A 69 -23.24 12.57 -15.90
N GLY A 70 -22.25 13.07 -16.63
CA GLY A 70 -22.31 14.36 -17.31
C GLY A 70 -22.17 15.59 -16.40
N ALA A 71 -21.91 15.42 -15.10
CA ALA A 71 -21.66 16.55 -14.21
C ALA A 71 -20.41 17.31 -14.65
N GLU A 72 -20.50 18.62 -14.76
CA GLU A 72 -19.43 19.53 -15.18
C GLU A 72 -18.65 20.06 -13.98
N ASP A 73 -17.37 20.41 -14.20
CA ASP A 73 -16.47 20.99 -13.18
C ASP A 73 -16.40 20.17 -11.89
N VAL A 74 -16.26 18.85 -12.03
CA VAL A 74 -16.11 17.91 -10.91
C VAL A 74 -14.72 17.28 -10.94
N PRO A 75 -14.15 16.88 -9.78
CA PRO A 75 -12.93 16.10 -9.76
C PRO A 75 -13.15 14.78 -10.48
N VAL A 76 -12.25 14.47 -11.43
CA VAL A 76 -12.29 13.23 -12.22
C VAL A 76 -11.02 12.42 -12.01
N GLU A 77 -11.20 11.11 -11.98
CA GLU A 77 -10.13 10.13 -11.80
C GLU A 77 -10.04 9.17 -12.99
N ASN A 78 -8.84 8.64 -13.17
CA ASN A 78 -8.55 7.57 -14.12
C ASN A 78 -8.07 6.34 -13.35
N LEU A 79 -8.51 5.16 -13.77
CA LEU A 79 -8.01 3.90 -13.26
C LEU A 79 -7.34 3.13 -14.39
N HIS A 80 -6.12 2.67 -14.16
CA HIS A 80 -5.43 1.72 -15.04
C HIS A 80 -4.85 0.59 -14.20
N SER A 81 -5.43 -0.60 -14.31
CA SER A 81 -5.09 -1.73 -13.46
C SER A 81 -5.27 -3.07 -14.19
N SER A 82 -4.81 -4.16 -13.58
CA SER A 82 -4.98 -5.51 -14.13
C SER A 82 -6.45 -5.95 -14.22
N ILE A 83 -7.34 -5.38 -13.40
CA ILE A 83 -8.78 -5.69 -13.42
C ILE A 83 -9.54 -4.89 -14.50
N GLY A 84 -8.89 -3.91 -15.13
CA GLY A 84 -9.47 -3.06 -16.16
C GLY A 84 -9.08 -1.59 -16.03
N LYS A 85 -9.75 -0.75 -16.84
CA LYS A 85 -9.50 0.69 -16.88
C LYS A 85 -10.77 1.51 -17.06
N TYR A 86 -10.76 2.73 -16.53
CA TYR A 86 -11.70 3.79 -16.86
C TYR A 86 -10.99 5.14 -16.85
N GLU A 87 -11.59 6.14 -17.51
CA GLU A 87 -11.02 7.49 -17.60
C GLU A 87 -12.10 8.55 -17.44
N GLY A 88 -11.79 9.63 -16.72
CA GLY A 88 -12.64 10.82 -16.62
C GLY A 88 -13.94 10.58 -15.84
N LEU A 89 -13.90 9.76 -14.79
CA LEU A 89 -15.06 9.50 -13.95
C LEU A 89 -14.96 10.24 -12.63
N CYS A 90 -16.06 10.87 -12.20
CA CYS A 90 -16.11 11.54 -10.91
C CYS A 90 -16.02 10.56 -9.74
N LEU A 91 -15.80 11.08 -8.54
CA LEU A 91 -15.68 10.32 -7.29
C LEU A 91 -16.91 9.45 -6.95
N THR A 92 -18.06 9.65 -7.61
CA THR A 92 -19.24 8.79 -7.47
C THR A 92 -19.35 7.73 -8.57
N CYS A 93 -18.95 8.06 -9.81
CA CYS A 93 -19.02 7.14 -10.95
C CYS A 93 -17.83 6.16 -10.99
N GLY A 94 -16.62 6.63 -10.65
CA GLY A 94 -15.40 5.84 -10.66
C GLY A 94 -15.48 4.59 -9.78
N PRO A 95 -15.91 4.69 -8.50
CA PRO A 95 -16.05 3.52 -7.64
C PRO A 95 -17.08 2.50 -8.14
N LYS A 96 -18.19 2.96 -8.74
CA LYS A 96 -19.20 2.06 -9.33
C LYS A 96 -18.63 1.28 -10.51
N GLU A 97 -17.87 1.97 -11.36
CA GLU A 97 -17.22 1.33 -12.51
C GLU A 97 -16.10 0.38 -12.07
N LYS A 98 -15.30 0.77 -11.07
CA LYS A 98 -14.30 -0.11 -10.45
C LYS A 98 -14.95 -1.39 -9.93
N HIS A 99 -16.05 -1.29 -9.17
CA HIS A 99 -16.76 -2.44 -8.66
C HIS A 99 -17.30 -3.34 -9.79
N ARG A 100 -17.83 -2.74 -10.87
CA ARG A 100 -18.25 -3.49 -12.07
C ARG A 100 -17.08 -4.29 -12.66
N LEU A 101 -15.90 -3.67 -12.78
CA LEU A 101 -14.68 -4.31 -13.29
C LEU A 101 -14.19 -5.44 -12.37
N GLU A 102 -14.21 -5.23 -11.05
CA GLU A 102 -13.85 -6.25 -10.05
C GLU A 102 -14.76 -7.48 -10.17
N VAL A 103 -16.07 -7.29 -10.24
CA VAL A 103 -17.04 -8.37 -10.41
C VAL A 103 -16.81 -9.10 -11.73
N GLU A 104 -16.51 -8.38 -12.82
CA GLU A 104 -16.21 -8.99 -14.12
C GLU A 104 -14.92 -9.81 -14.09
N TYR A 105 -13.88 -9.29 -13.44
CA TYR A 105 -12.60 -9.98 -13.26
C TYR A 105 -12.76 -11.27 -12.45
N ILE A 106 -13.46 -11.21 -11.31
CA ILE A 106 -13.72 -12.39 -10.47
C ILE A 106 -14.52 -13.43 -11.25
N LYS A 107 -15.56 -13.03 -12.00
CA LYS A 107 -16.35 -13.96 -12.83
C LYS A 107 -15.51 -14.65 -13.90
N LYS A 108 -14.59 -13.94 -14.54
CA LYS A 108 -13.65 -14.53 -15.50
C LYS A 108 -12.73 -15.52 -14.80
N PHE A 109 -12.15 -15.13 -13.68
CA PHE A 109 -11.25 -15.96 -12.90
C PHE A 109 -11.92 -17.25 -12.39
N THR A 110 -13.15 -17.17 -11.88
CA THR A 110 -13.90 -18.34 -11.40
C THR A 110 -14.33 -19.25 -12.54
N ALA A 111 -14.71 -18.68 -13.69
CA ALA A 111 -15.00 -19.46 -14.89
C ALA A 111 -13.78 -20.22 -15.43
N GLU A 112 -12.58 -19.63 -15.32
CA GLU A 112 -11.32 -20.23 -15.78
C GLU A 112 -10.75 -21.26 -14.79
N THR A 113 -10.96 -21.07 -13.49
CA THR A 113 -10.41 -21.94 -12.43
C THR A 113 -11.37 -23.01 -11.90
N GLY A 114 -12.67 -22.91 -12.22
CA GLY A 114 -13.69 -23.85 -11.77
C GLY A 114 -14.03 -23.74 -10.28
N GLN A 115 -13.61 -22.66 -9.62
CA GLN A 115 -13.84 -22.41 -8.21
C GLN A 115 -15.12 -21.57 -8.03
N GLU A 116 -16.08 -22.04 -7.23
CA GLU A 116 -17.35 -21.32 -6.98
C GLU A 116 -17.07 -19.94 -6.37
N ALA A 117 -17.77 -18.91 -6.87
CA ALA A 117 -17.65 -17.56 -6.33
C ALA A 117 -18.07 -17.57 -4.85
N LEU A 118 -17.22 -17.04 -3.97
CA LEU A 118 -17.61 -16.78 -2.58
C LEU A 118 -18.76 -15.78 -2.59
N ASP A 119 -19.97 -16.26 -2.39
CA ASP A 119 -21.15 -15.44 -2.15
C ASP A 119 -20.93 -14.64 -0.86
N ASP A 120 -20.68 -13.34 -1.04
CA ASP A 120 -21.07 -12.22 -0.20
C ASP A 120 -21.09 -12.47 1.34
N VAL A 121 -19.91 -12.41 1.98
CA VAL A 121 -19.83 -12.16 3.44
C VAL A 121 -20.03 -10.65 3.68
N CYS A 122 -21.26 -10.19 3.45
CA CYS A 122 -21.75 -8.93 4.02
C CYS A 122 -23.26 -8.98 4.19
N SER A 123 -23.75 -9.95 4.96
CA SER A 123 -25.10 -9.86 5.53
C SER A 123 -25.10 -10.27 7.00
N LYS A 124 -25.54 -9.31 7.84
CA LYS A 124 -25.98 -9.43 9.24
C LYS A 124 -24.91 -9.28 10.31
N THR A 125 -24.69 -8.03 10.72
CA THR A 125 -24.62 -7.70 12.16
C THR A 125 -26.00 -7.20 12.56
N ASP A 126 -26.70 -7.98 13.39
CA ASP A 126 -27.83 -7.53 14.20
C ASP A 126 -27.35 -6.64 15.35
#